data_AF-A0A1G0KTR5-F1
#
_entry.id   AF-A0A1G0KTR5-F1
#
_cell.length_a   1.000
_cell.length_b   1.000
_cell.length_c   1.000
_cell.angle_alpha   90.00
_cell.angle_beta   90.00
_cell.angle_gamma   90.00
#
_symmetry.space_group_name_H-M   'P 1'
#
loop_
_entity.id
_entity.type
_entity.pdbx_description
1 polymer ?
#
loop_
_entity_poly.entity_id
_entity_poly.type
_entity_poly.pdbx_seq_one_letter_code
_entity_poly.pdbx_strand_id
1 'polypeptide(L)'
;MKTKAFDFYSDPGHGWLAVKKTVLGKLGIAALITPYSYQRGDMAFLEEDCDLSTFFKAFKSAHGVDPVIREHSSSRDSRIRGYVSYRAAPHQDRQNGGCGAMTHVEGTNDGMLPCGSLLTRFGKDEPYYCSGCHSRAIKNAAISHEISREVTPRDIESVLQAYSLRVANSRGMSFSAMAEELANEIDQERVRCAAASSNTGTFDEIREILVEMGVLEF
;
A
#
# COMPACT_ATOMS: atom_id res chain seq x y z
N MET A 1 3.00 -25.57 20.91
CA MET A 1 2.35 -24.28 20.55
C MET A 1 2.30 -23.39 21.80
N LYS A 2 2.71 -22.12 21.73
CA LYS A 2 2.59 -21.21 22.88
C LYS A 2 1.17 -20.67 22.94
N THR A 3 0.36 -21.19 23.84
CA THR A 3 -0.98 -20.67 24.13
C THR A 3 -0.83 -19.31 24.81
N LYS A 4 -1.25 -18.24 24.14
CA LYS A 4 -1.30 -16.91 24.75
C LYS A 4 -2.54 -16.84 25.64
N ALA A 5 -2.30 -16.55 26.91
CA ALA A 5 -3.36 -16.27 27.87
C ALA A 5 -3.66 -14.77 27.90
N PHE A 6 -4.95 -14.42 27.96
CA PHE A 6 -5.47 -13.06 28.05
C PHE A 6 -6.26 -12.92 29.35
N ASP A 7 -6.15 -11.77 30.00
CA ASP A 7 -6.89 -11.49 31.23
C ASP A 7 -8.26 -10.89 30.89
N PHE A 8 -9.32 -11.50 31.40
CA PHE A 8 -10.69 -11.06 31.26
C PHE A 8 -11.19 -10.54 32.60
N TYR A 9 -11.65 -9.30 32.62
CA TYR A 9 -12.12 -8.63 33.81
C TYR A 9 -13.63 -8.47 33.72
N SER A 10 -14.37 -8.92 34.74
CA SER A 10 -15.82 -8.72 34.80
C SER A 10 -16.23 -8.06 36.11
N ASP A 11 -17.26 -7.21 36.01
CA ASP A 11 -18.02 -6.72 37.15
C ASP A 11 -19.50 -7.13 37.01
N PRO A 12 -20.39 -6.81 37.97
CA PRO A 12 -21.79 -7.24 37.88
C PRO A 12 -22.56 -6.70 36.67
N GLY A 13 -22.01 -5.75 35.92
CA GLY A 13 -22.64 -5.18 34.74
C GLY A 13 -22.06 -5.66 33.41
N HIS A 14 -20.73 -5.69 33.25
CA HIS A 14 -20.07 -6.02 31.96
C HIS A 14 -18.71 -6.69 32.13
N GLY A 15 -18.23 -7.32 31.05
CA GLY A 15 -16.90 -7.90 30.91
C GLY A 15 -16.00 -7.17 29.91
N TRP A 16 -14.69 -7.22 30.15
CA TRP A 16 -13.66 -6.69 29.25
C TRP A 16 -12.44 -7.59 29.15
N LEU A 17 -11.98 -7.86 27.93
CA LEU A 17 -10.75 -8.60 27.66
C LEU A 17 -9.55 -7.67 27.46
N ALA A 18 -8.51 -7.84 28.27
CA ALA A 18 -7.28 -7.06 28.17
C ALA A 18 -6.35 -7.61 27.08
N VAL A 19 -6.15 -6.80 26.04
CA VAL A 19 -5.33 -7.15 24.87
C VAL A 19 -4.36 -6.00 24.57
N LYS A 20 -3.10 -6.32 24.26
CA LYS A 20 -2.15 -5.29 23.78
C LYS A 20 -2.60 -4.76 22.41
N LYS A 21 -2.57 -3.44 22.22
CA LYS A 21 -2.92 -2.78 20.94
C LYS A 21 -2.09 -3.32 19.76
N THR A 22 -0.84 -3.70 20.01
CA THR A 22 0.04 -4.34 19.01
C THR A 22 -0.48 -5.71 18.54
N VAL A 23 -1.19 -6.45 19.38
CA VAL A 23 -1.83 -7.72 18.98
C VAL A 23 -3.02 -7.45 18.08
N LEU A 24 -3.85 -6.45 18.41
CA LEU A 24 -4.98 -6.04 17.57
C LEU A 24 -4.52 -5.57 16.19
N GLY A 25 -3.41 -4.84 16.13
CA GLY A 25 -2.76 -4.44 14.87
C GLY A 25 -2.29 -5.65 14.06
N LYS A 26 -1.58 -6.59 14.69
CA LYS A 26 -1.10 -7.83 14.02
C LYS A 26 -2.23 -8.73 13.52
N LEU A 27 -3.39 -8.70 14.18
CA LEU A 27 -4.58 -9.43 13.76
C LEU A 27 -5.38 -8.69 12.67
N GLY A 28 -5.00 -7.44 12.33
CA GLY A 28 -5.71 -6.62 11.35
C GLY A 28 -7.11 -6.16 11.79
N ILE A 29 -7.44 -6.27 13.08
CA ILE A 29 -8.77 -5.93 13.62
C ILE A 29 -8.79 -4.62 14.39
N ALA A 30 -7.65 -3.95 14.55
CA ALA A 30 -7.56 -2.74 15.37
C ALA A 30 -8.56 -1.65 15.00
N ALA A 31 -8.96 -1.56 13.72
CA ALA A 31 -9.96 -0.61 13.20
C ALA A 31 -11.40 -1.11 13.30
N LEU A 32 -11.60 -2.41 13.53
CA LEU A 32 -12.93 -3.02 13.70
C LEU A 32 -13.43 -2.93 15.14
N ILE A 33 -12.54 -2.66 16.10
CA ILE A 33 -12.90 -2.53 17.51
C ILE A 33 -13.72 -1.26 17.72
N THR A 34 -14.87 -1.42 18.36
CA THR A 34 -15.82 -0.33 18.58
C THR A 34 -15.36 0.65 19.66
N PRO A 35 -15.89 1.89 19.69
CA PRO A 35 -15.65 2.83 20.78
C PRO A 35 -16.27 2.43 22.13
N TYR A 36 -17.07 1.35 22.19
CA TYR A 36 -17.60 0.79 23.45
C TYR A 36 -16.51 0.09 24.26
N SER A 37 -15.45 -0.37 23.58
CA SER A 37 -14.22 -0.82 24.21
C SER A 37 -13.45 0.36 24.81
N TYR A 38 -12.56 0.07 25.76
CA TYR A 38 -11.75 1.09 26.46
C TYR A 38 -10.25 0.92 26.18
N GLN A 39 -9.45 1.94 26.48
CA GLN A 39 -8.00 1.89 26.34
C GLN A 39 -7.27 2.59 27.49
N ARG A 40 -6.08 2.08 27.81
CA ARG A 40 -5.15 2.70 28.75
C ARG A 40 -3.72 2.39 28.35
N GLY A 41 -2.97 3.41 27.92
CA GLY A 41 -1.63 3.24 27.38
C GLY A 41 -1.63 2.28 26.18
N ASP A 42 -0.80 1.23 26.25
CA ASP A 42 -0.67 0.21 25.20
C ASP A 42 -1.70 -0.93 25.27
N MET A 43 -2.60 -0.88 26.26
CA MET A 43 -3.63 -1.89 26.48
C MET A 43 -4.99 -1.41 25.97
N ALA A 44 -5.68 -2.30 25.28
CA ALA A 44 -7.09 -2.19 24.92
C ALA A 44 -7.89 -3.18 25.79
N PHE A 45 -9.08 -2.76 26.21
CA PHE A 45 -10.01 -3.52 27.02
C PHE A 45 -11.26 -3.73 26.17
N LEU A 46 -11.33 -4.89 25.52
CA LEU A 46 -12.37 -5.21 24.56
C LEU A 46 -13.66 -5.57 25.25
N GLU A 47 -14.74 -4.89 24.92
CA GLU A 47 -16.07 -5.12 25.47
C GLU A 47 -16.60 -6.51 25.05
N GLU A 48 -17.24 -7.21 26.00
CA GLU A 48 -17.70 -8.60 25.87
C GLU A 48 -18.75 -8.79 24.77
N ASP A 49 -19.75 -7.92 24.71
CA ASP A 49 -20.93 -8.07 23.84
C ASP A 49 -20.57 -7.83 22.37
N CYS A 50 -19.73 -6.84 22.08
CA CYS A 50 -19.44 -6.39 20.72
C CYS A 50 -18.09 -6.89 20.17
N ASP A 51 -17.02 -6.67 20.93
CA ASP A 51 -15.66 -6.70 20.41
C ASP A 51 -14.94 -8.02 20.70
N LEU A 52 -15.36 -8.74 21.74
CA LEU A 52 -14.81 -10.04 22.11
C LEU A 52 -14.96 -11.07 21.00
N SER A 53 -16.17 -11.19 20.45
CA SER A 53 -16.46 -12.16 19.37
C SER A 53 -15.62 -11.91 18.11
N THR A 54 -15.37 -10.63 17.80
CA THR A 54 -14.50 -10.19 16.70
C THR A 54 -13.05 -10.60 16.96
N PHE A 55 -12.56 -10.40 18.18
CA PHE A 55 -11.21 -10.81 18.56
C PHE A 55 -11.02 -12.33 18.47
N PHE A 56 -11.96 -13.12 18.99
CA PHE A 56 -11.88 -14.58 18.96
C PHE A 56 -11.81 -15.14 17.55
N LYS A 57 -12.69 -14.67 16.65
CA LYS A 57 -12.71 -15.10 15.24
C LYS A 57 -11.38 -14.80 14.56
N ALA A 58 -10.85 -13.59 14.76
CA ALA A 58 -9.57 -13.19 14.17
C ALA A 58 -8.39 -13.98 14.76
N PHE A 59 -8.37 -14.19 16.08
CA PHE A 59 -7.32 -14.94 16.76
C PHE A 59 -7.30 -16.40 16.30
N LYS A 60 -8.48 -17.05 16.24
CA LYS A 60 -8.64 -18.41 15.74
C LYS A 60 -8.21 -18.54 14.29
N SER A 61 -8.57 -17.59 13.43
CA SER A 61 -8.15 -17.59 12.04
C SER A 61 -6.64 -17.42 11.87
N ALA A 62 -5.99 -16.63 12.73
CA ALA A 62 -4.55 -16.37 12.64
C ALA A 62 -3.69 -17.49 13.26
N HIS A 63 -4.20 -18.20 14.28
CA HIS A 63 -3.40 -19.14 15.07
C HIS A 63 -3.93 -20.59 15.07
N GLY A 64 -5.11 -20.83 14.50
CA GLY A 64 -5.74 -22.16 14.45
C GLY A 64 -6.23 -22.69 15.80
N VAL A 65 -6.12 -21.89 16.87
CA VAL A 65 -6.50 -22.26 18.24
C VAL A 65 -7.26 -21.11 18.90
N ASP A 66 -8.17 -21.45 19.81
CA ASP A 66 -8.90 -20.46 20.61
C ASP A 66 -7.97 -19.82 21.67
N PRO A 67 -8.16 -18.52 21.98
CA PRO A 67 -7.37 -17.84 23.00
C PRO A 67 -7.66 -18.40 24.39
N VAL A 68 -6.63 -18.55 25.22
CA VAL A 68 -6.82 -18.93 26.62
C VAL A 68 -7.20 -17.69 27.43
N ILE A 69 -8.25 -17.78 28.23
CA ILE A 69 -8.71 -16.67 29.08
C ILE A 69 -8.44 -16.97 30.55
N ARG A 70 -8.02 -15.94 31.28
CA ARG A 70 -7.96 -15.91 32.74
C ARG A 70 -9.03 -14.96 33.25
N GLU A 71 -10.03 -15.49 33.91
CA GLU A 71 -11.15 -14.71 34.41
C GLU A 71 -10.83 -14.07 35.76
N HIS A 72 -11.18 -12.80 35.90
CA HIS A 72 -11.08 -12.01 37.11
C HIS A 72 -12.42 -11.32 37.33
N SER A 73 -13.23 -11.86 38.24
CA SER A 73 -14.52 -11.27 38.60
C SER A 73 -14.41 -10.42 39.87
N SER A 74 -15.09 -9.29 39.89
CA SER A 74 -15.22 -8.43 41.06
C SER A 74 -16.67 -8.17 41.38
N SER A 75 -17.02 -8.06 42.66
CA SER A 75 -18.35 -7.64 43.11
C SER A 75 -18.51 -6.11 43.14
N ARG A 76 -17.50 -5.36 42.70
CA ARG A 76 -17.47 -3.89 42.65
C ARG A 76 -17.27 -3.44 41.21
N ASP A 77 -17.66 -2.19 40.93
CA ASP A 77 -17.47 -1.59 39.61
C ASP A 77 -16.00 -1.62 39.18
N SER A 78 -15.77 -2.05 37.95
CA SER A 78 -14.44 -2.08 37.36
C SER A 78 -13.92 -0.68 37.07
N ARG A 79 -12.65 -0.45 37.42
CA ARG A 79 -11.92 0.80 37.08
C ARG A 79 -11.87 1.07 35.58
N ILE A 80 -12.06 0.03 34.76
CA ILE A 80 -12.07 0.09 33.29
C ILE A 80 -13.18 1.00 32.77
N ARG A 81 -14.31 1.10 33.49
CA ARG A 81 -15.42 2.01 33.13
C ARG A 81 -15.02 3.49 33.09
N GLY A 82 -13.96 3.87 33.81
CA GLY A 82 -13.43 5.23 33.82
C GLY A 82 -12.30 5.48 32.82
N TYR A 83 -11.94 4.50 31.99
CA TYR A 83 -10.89 4.67 31.00
C TYR A 83 -11.38 5.43 29.77
N VAL A 84 -10.44 5.90 28.96
CA VAL A 84 -10.76 6.58 27.70
C VAL A 84 -11.30 5.53 26.73
N SER A 85 -12.37 5.85 26.00
CA SER A 85 -12.88 5.00 24.92
C SER A 85 -11.79 4.64 23.93
N TYR A 86 -11.82 3.40 23.46
CA TYR A 86 -10.86 2.90 22.50
C TYR A 86 -10.94 3.73 21.22
N ARG A 87 -9.76 4.14 20.74
CA ARG A 87 -9.59 4.75 19.43
C ARG A 87 -8.51 3.97 18.72
N ALA A 88 -8.87 3.40 17.58
CA ALA A 88 -7.91 2.81 16.67
C ALA A 88 -6.86 3.90 16.37
N ALA A 89 -5.59 3.58 16.61
CA ALA A 89 -4.54 4.39 16.00
C ALA A 89 -4.75 4.28 14.48
N PRO A 90 -4.59 5.37 13.71
CA PRO A 90 -4.61 5.26 12.25
C PRO A 90 -3.65 4.13 11.88
N HIS A 91 -4.17 3.15 11.16
CA HIS A 91 -3.48 1.91 10.85
C HIS A 91 -2.11 2.27 10.27
N GLN A 92 -1.03 2.00 11.01
CA GLN A 92 0.33 2.32 10.56
C GLN A 92 0.80 1.41 9.43
N ASP A 93 0.02 0.42 9.01
CA ASP A 93 0.30 -0.22 7.74
C ASP A 93 -0.17 0.67 6.61
N ARG A 94 0.78 1.46 6.13
CA ARG A 94 0.96 1.73 4.70
C ARG A 94 1.33 0.45 3.93
N GLN A 95 1.00 -0.74 4.40
CA GLN A 95 1.25 -1.96 3.66
C GLN A 95 0.33 -1.92 2.45
N ASN A 96 0.93 -2.12 1.27
CA ASN A 96 0.30 -1.94 -0.03
C ASN A 96 -0.07 -0.49 -0.37
N GLY A 97 0.68 0.52 0.07
CA GLY A 97 0.61 1.88 -0.52
C GLY A 97 -0.68 2.68 -0.27
N GLY A 98 -1.59 2.20 0.58
CA GLY A 98 -2.83 2.92 0.94
C GLY A 98 -2.64 3.98 2.04
N CYS A 99 -3.59 4.93 2.14
CA CYS A 99 -3.56 5.97 3.17
C CYS A 99 -4.18 5.56 4.52
N GLY A 100 -4.76 4.36 4.61
CA GLY A 100 -5.42 3.87 5.83
C GLY A 100 -6.77 4.52 6.15
N ALA A 101 -7.29 5.43 5.30
CA ALA A 101 -8.62 6.01 5.48
C ALA A 101 -9.71 4.95 5.34
N MET A 102 -10.72 4.99 6.23
CA MET A 102 -11.86 4.09 6.16
C MET A 102 -12.71 4.43 4.94
N THR A 103 -12.92 3.43 4.08
CA THR A 103 -13.60 3.57 2.80
C THR A 103 -14.63 2.50 2.61
N HIS A 104 -15.75 2.87 2.01
CA HIS A 104 -16.79 1.91 1.63
C HIS A 104 -16.27 1.00 0.51
N VAL A 105 -16.35 -0.31 0.73
CA VAL A 105 -15.92 -1.30 -0.26
C VAL A 105 -17.15 -1.93 -0.91
N GLU A 106 -17.26 -1.77 -2.23
CA GLU A 106 -18.30 -2.40 -3.03
C GLU A 106 -18.25 -3.94 -2.88
N GLY A 107 -19.41 -4.54 -2.63
CA GLY A 107 -19.54 -5.98 -2.36
C GLY A 107 -19.42 -6.37 -0.88
N THR A 108 -19.36 -5.41 0.04
CA THR A 108 -19.47 -5.64 1.49
C THR A 108 -20.79 -5.08 2.02
N ASN A 109 -21.32 -5.66 3.11
CA ASN A 109 -22.54 -5.17 3.77
C ASN A 109 -22.23 -3.89 4.57
N ASP A 110 -22.08 -2.75 3.89
CA ASP A 110 -21.67 -1.44 4.45
C ASP A 110 -20.32 -1.46 5.21
N GLY A 111 -19.48 -2.45 4.90
CA GLY A 111 -18.19 -2.64 5.56
C GLY A 111 -17.20 -1.57 5.16
N MET A 112 -16.90 -0.64 6.07
CA MET A 112 -15.77 0.27 5.90
C MET A 112 -14.46 -0.47 6.15
N LEU A 113 -13.57 -0.47 5.16
CA LEU A 113 -12.23 -1.02 5.28
C LEU A 113 -11.19 0.08 5.06
N PRO A 114 -10.02 -0.02 5.71
CA PRO A 114 -8.96 0.96 5.52
C PRO A 114 -8.38 0.84 4.11
N CYS A 115 -8.17 1.97 3.44
CA CYS A 115 -7.47 2.07 2.17
C CYS A 115 -6.09 1.39 2.27
N GLY A 116 -5.81 0.44 1.38
CA GLY A 116 -4.65 -0.45 1.36
C GLY A 116 -4.97 -1.90 1.79
N SER A 117 -6.20 -2.17 2.24
CA SER A 117 -6.62 -3.52 2.67
C SER A 117 -6.63 -4.52 1.52
N LEU A 118 -6.03 -5.68 1.75
CA LEU A 118 -6.21 -6.85 0.89
C LEU A 118 -7.61 -7.43 1.10
N LEU A 119 -8.32 -7.65 -0.01
CA LEU A 119 -9.67 -8.22 -0.03
C LEU A 119 -9.65 -9.71 -0.37
N THR A 120 -8.60 -10.42 0.04
CA THR A 120 -8.41 -11.85 -0.26
C THR A 120 -9.58 -12.71 0.22
N ARG A 121 -10.23 -12.35 1.33
CA ARG A 121 -11.47 -12.99 1.82
C ARG A 121 -12.68 -12.85 0.89
N PHE A 122 -12.62 -11.94 -0.08
CA PHE A 122 -13.63 -11.72 -1.12
C PHE A 122 -13.12 -12.13 -2.51
N GLY A 123 -12.03 -12.89 -2.60
CA GLY A 123 -11.47 -13.37 -3.88
C GLY A 123 -10.78 -12.30 -4.71
N LYS A 124 -10.37 -11.18 -4.08
CA LYS A 124 -9.59 -10.11 -4.73
C LYS A 124 -8.16 -10.15 -4.20
N ASP A 125 -7.21 -10.38 -5.11
CA ASP A 125 -5.77 -10.41 -4.79
C ASP A 125 -5.13 -9.01 -4.79
N GLU A 126 -5.87 -8.01 -5.27
CA GLU A 126 -5.43 -6.62 -5.27
C GLU A 126 -5.90 -5.85 -4.02
N PRO A 127 -5.07 -4.95 -3.47
CA PRO A 127 -5.46 -4.07 -2.38
C PRO A 127 -6.51 -3.05 -2.85
N TYR A 128 -7.48 -2.76 -1.98
CA TYR A 128 -8.45 -1.70 -2.24
C TYR A 128 -7.87 -0.32 -1.91
N TYR A 129 -8.06 0.66 -2.80
CA TYR A 129 -7.62 2.04 -2.58
C TYR A 129 -8.80 3.01 -2.60
N CYS A 130 -8.75 4.04 -1.76
CA CYS A 130 -9.65 5.19 -1.88
C CYS A 130 -9.42 5.90 -3.22
N SER A 131 -10.39 6.69 -3.70
CA SER A 131 -10.29 7.42 -4.97
C SER A 131 -8.96 8.16 -5.14
N GLY A 132 -8.50 8.87 -4.10
CA GLY A 132 -7.22 9.59 -4.12
C GLY A 132 -5.99 8.69 -4.20
N CYS A 133 -5.97 7.57 -3.46
CA CYS A 133 -4.86 6.60 -3.53
C CYS A 133 -4.89 5.77 -4.80
N HIS A 134 -6.08 5.50 -5.36
CA HIS A 134 -6.25 4.79 -6.61
C HIS A 134 -5.68 5.59 -7.77
N SER A 135 -5.97 6.90 -7.85
CA SER A 135 -5.33 7.77 -8.85
C SER A 135 -3.82 7.78 -8.73
N ARG A 136 -3.29 7.75 -7.50
CA ARG A 136 -1.83 7.68 -7.27
C ARG A 136 -1.25 6.33 -7.67
N ALA A 137 -1.94 5.23 -7.37
CA ALA A 137 -1.55 3.89 -7.75
C ALA A 137 -1.54 3.72 -9.28
N ILE A 138 -2.55 4.24 -9.99
CA ILE A 138 -2.60 4.26 -11.46
C ILE A 138 -1.42 5.06 -12.02
N LYS A 139 -1.17 6.27 -11.49
CA LYS A 139 -0.02 7.09 -11.92
C LYS A 139 1.30 6.36 -11.69
N ASN A 140 1.48 5.75 -10.53
CA ASN A 140 2.69 4.99 -10.23
C ASN A 140 2.83 3.76 -11.14
N ALA A 141 1.74 3.05 -11.44
CA ALA A 141 1.75 1.91 -12.36
C ALA A 141 2.08 2.34 -13.80
N ALA A 142 1.55 3.49 -14.24
CA ALA A 142 1.90 4.09 -15.54
C ALA A 142 3.38 4.47 -15.60
N ILE A 143 3.91 5.09 -14.54
CA ILE A 143 5.34 5.42 -14.42
C ILE A 143 6.19 4.14 -14.45
N SER A 144 5.82 3.09 -13.70
CA SER A 144 6.54 1.81 -13.74
C SER A 144 6.50 1.15 -15.12
N HIS A 145 5.39 1.27 -15.85
CA HIS A 145 5.27 0.77 -17.22
C HIS A 145 6.12 1.60 -18.20
N GLU A 146 6.22 2.90 -18.00
CA GLU A 146 7.05 3.81 -18.80
C GLU A 146 8.55 3.58 -18.54
N ILE A 147 8.94 3.33 -17.28
CA ILE A 147 10.30 2.91 -16.88
C ILE A 147 10.68 1.54 -17.47
N SER A 148 9.70 0.64 -17.63
CA SER A 148 9.92 -0.70 -18.18
C SER A 148 9.80 -0.78 -19.71
N ARG A 149 9.40 0.30 -20.39
CA ARG A 149 9.22 0.31 -21.85
C ARG A 149 10.58 0.42 -22.54
N GLU A 150 10.83 -0.44 -23.53
CA GLU A 150 12.01 -0.36 -24.40
C GLU A 150 11.94 0.89 -25.28
N VAL A 151 13.09 1.55 -25.48
CA VAL A 151 13.23 2.66 -26.41
C VAL A 151 12.99 2.14 -27.82
N THR A 152 11.99 2.69 -28.49
CA THR A 152 11.62 2.31 -29.84
C THR A 152 12.29 3.23 -30.86
N PRO A 153 12.48 2.79 -32.13
CA PRO A 153 12.95 3.67 -33.20
C PRO A 153 12.12 4.96 -33.33
N ARG A 154 10.81 4.92 -33.03
CA ARG A 154 9.96 6.13 -33.06
C ARG A 154 10.35 7.17 -32.01
N ASP A 155 10.83 6.73 -30.85
CA ASP A 155 11.26 7.64 -29.79
C ASP A 155 12.53 8.39 -30.22
N ILE A 156 13.47 7.68 -30.84
CA ILE A 156 14.70 8.24 -31.42
C ILE A 156 14.39 9.18 -32.58
N GLU A 157 13.50 8.75 -33.50
CA GLU A 157 13.07 9.58 -34.63
C GLU A 157 12.45 10.89 -34.14
N SER A 158 11.63 10.85 -33.08
CA SER A 158 11.03 12.06 -32.49
C SER A 158 12.09 13.02 -31.94
N VAL A 159 13.14 12.50 -31.28
CA VAL A 159 14.26 13.31 -30.79
C VAL A 159 15.06 13.91 -31.94
N LEU A 160 15.36 13.11 -32.97
CA LEU A 160 16.06 13.59 -34.17
C LEU A 160 15.25 14.69 -34.88
N GLN A 161 13.94 14.52 -35.03
CA GLN A 161 13.06 15.54 -35.61
C GLN A 161 13.02 16.83 -34.80
N ALA A 162 13.13 16.75 -33.46
CA ALA A 162 13.09 17.91 -32.58
C ALA A 162 14.39 18.71 -32.56
N TYR A 163 15.55 18.03 -32.67
CA TYR A 163 16.86 18.65 -32.44
C TYR A 163 17.79 18.69 -33.67
N SER A 164 17.52 17.92 -34.73
CA SER A 164 18.32 17.99 -35.95
C SER A 164 17.78 19.03 -36.93
N LEU A 165 18.64 19.94 -37.36
CA LEU A 165 18.34 20.94 -38.40
C LEU A 165 18.27 20.33 -39.82
N ARG A 166 18.82 19.13 -40.02
CA ARG A 166 18.86 18.47 -41.33
C ARG A 166 18.10 17.15 -41.28
N VAL A 167 17.22 16.95 -42.26
CA VAL A 167 16.37 15.73 -42.39
C VAL A 167 17.17 14.48 -42.79
N ALA A 168 18.45 14.63 -43.13
CA ALA A 168 19.34 13.52 -43.48
C ALA A 168 20.78 13.74 -43.02
N ASN A 169 21.50 12.63 -42.75
CA ASN A 169 22.93 12.66 -42.41
C ASN A 169 23.85 12.79 -43.63
N SER A 170 25.16 12.80 -43.39
CA SER A 170 26.21 12.81 -44.44
C SER A 170 26.17 11.60 -45.37
N ARG A 171 25.55 10.49 -44.95
CA ARG A 171 25.32 9.27 -45.76
C ARG A 171 24.00 9.34 -46.55
N GLY A 172 23.21 10.41 -46.42
CA GLY A 172 21.92 10.60 -47.10
C GLY A 172 20.75 9.81 -46.49
N MET A 173 20.92 9.26 -45.28
CA MET A 173 19.85 8.50 -44.61
C MET A 173 18.79 9.42 -44.02
N SER A 174 17.52 9.03 -44.12
CA SER A 174 16.41 9.70 -43.43
C SER A 174 16.44 9.46 -41.91
N PHE A 175 15.72 10.28 -41.14
CA PHE A 175 15.60 10.08 -39.69
C PHE A 175 15.05 8.70 -39.31
N SER A 176 14.06 8.19 -40.03
CA SER A 176 13.51 6.86 -39.79
C SER A 176 14.57 5.77 -39.98
N ALA A 177 15.37 5.83 -41.06
CA ALA A 177 16.44 4.87 -41.29
C ALA A 177 17.56 4.97 -40.24
N MET A 178 17.91 6.18 -39.81
CA MET A 178 18.90 6.36 -38.74
C MET A 178 18.38 5.87 -37.40
N ALA A 179 17.11 6.09 -37.09
CA ALA A 179 16.50 5.65 -35.85
C ALA A 179 16.48 4.12 -35.72
N GLU A 180 16.33 3.39 -36.83
CA GLU A 180 16.44 1.92 -36.84
C GLU A 180 17.86 1.43 -36.54
N GLU A 181 18.90 2.08 -37.07
CA GLU A 181 20.29 1.76 -36.74
C GLU A 181 20.56 2.05 -35.25
N LEU A 182 20.22 3.26 -34.81
CA LEU A 182 20.50 3.76 -33.46
C LEU A 182 19.73 3.01 -32.37
N ALA A 183 18.54 2.50 -32.65
CA ALA A 183 17.77 1.73 -31.66
C ALA A 183 18.49 0.48 -31.16
N ASN A 184 19.39 -0.09 -31.97
CA ASN A 184 20.21 -1.24 -31.59
C ASN A 184 21.49 -0.84 -30.83
N GLU A 185 21.91 0.42 -30.96
CA GLU A 185 23.15 0.93 -30.36
C GLU A 185 22.91 1.67 -29.03
N ILE A 186 21.70 2.21 -28.82
CA ILE A 186 21.34 2.89 -27.58
C ILE A 186 21.36 1.91 -26.40
N ASP A 187 22.01 2.34 -25.31
CA ASP A 187 21.98 1.65 -24.03
C ASP A 187 20.60 1.77 -23.38
N GLN A 188 19.79 0.73 -23.60
CA GLN A 188 18.44 0.60 -23.06
C GLN A 188 18.41 0.67 -21.52
N GLU A 189 19.44 0.12 -20.85
CA GLU A 189 19.50 0.12 -19.39
C GLU A 189 19.79 1.52 -18.85
N ARG A 190 20.67 2.28 -19.52
CA ARG A 190 20.91 3.68 -19.16
C ARG A 190 19.63 4.52 -19.25
N VAL A 191 18.87 4.38 -20.34
CA VAL A 191 17.61 5.14 -20.52
C VAL A 191 16.57 4.73 -19.47
N ARG A 192 16.45 3.43 -19.18
CA ARG A 192 15.57 2.91 -18.10
C ARG A 192 15.98 3.46 -16.73
N CYS A 193 17.27 3.49 -16.41
CA CYS A 193 17.79 4.03 -15.17
C CYS A 193 17.53 5.54 -15.04
N ALA A 194 17.69 6.31 -16.12
CA ALA A 194 17.41 7.74 -16.12
C ALA A 194 15.91 8.04 -15.91
N ALA A 195 15.03 7.32 -16.63
CA ALA A 195 13.57 7.43 -16.46
C ALA A 195 13.10 7.04 -15.04
N ALA A 196 13.84 6.15 -14.36
CA ALA A 196 13.53 5.73 -12.99
C ALA A 196 14.06 6.68 -11.91
N SER A 197 15.14 7.43 -12.18
CA SER A 197 15.91 8.16 -11.16
C SER A 197 15.79 9.68 -11.24
N SER A 198 15.34 10.23 -12.37
CA SER A 198 15.37 11.67 -12.65
C SER A 198 14.01 12.23 -13.10
N ASN A 199 13.80 13.55 -12.92
CA ASN A 199 12.63 14.26 -13.48
C ASN A 199 12.78 14.53 -14.99
N THR A 200 13.90 14.15 -15.60
CA THR A 200 14.14 14.24 -17.04
C THR A 200 13.56 13.00 -17.70
N GLY A 201 12.62 13.20 -18.62
CA GLY A 201 11.91 12.09 -19.26
C GLY A 201 12.81 11.31 -20.21
N THR A 202 12.35 10.12 -20.62
CA THR A 202 13.00 9.24 -21.61
C THR A 202 13.53 10.01 -22.84
N PHE A 203 12.81 11.04 -23.27
CA PHE A 203 13.16 11.90 -24.40
C PHE A 203 14.46 12.70 -24.19
N ASP A 204 14.68 13.25 -22.99
CA ASP A 204 15.88 14.05 -22.69
C ASP A 204 17.12 13.16 -22.59
N GLU A 205 16.99 11.97 -21.99
CA GLU A 205 18.11 11.02 -21.91
C GLU A 205 18.52 10.50 -23.29
N ILE A 206 17.54 10.18 -24.17
CA ILE A 206 17.83 9.81 -25.55
C ILE A 206 18.62 10.92 -26.24
N ARG A 207 18.27 12.21 -26.02
CA ARG A 207 19.02 13.33 -26.58
C ARG A 207 20.47 13.35 -26.11
N GLU A 208 20.71 13.23 -24.80
CA GLU A 208 22.08 13.24 -24.25
C GLU A 208 22.93 12.09 -24.80
N ILE A 209 22.36 10.89 -24.92
CA ILE A 209 23.04 9.74 -25.54
C ILE A 209 23.39 10.05 -27.00
N LEU A 210 22.47 10.64 -27.77
CA LEU A 210 22.73 10.98 -29.17
C LEU A 210 23.80 12.08 -29.32
N VAL A 211 23.90 13.01 -28.37
CA VAL A 211 24.98 14.01 -28.32
C VAL A 211 26.32 13.33 -28.03
N GLU A 212 26.38 12.39 -27.08
CA GLU A 212 27.58 11.62 -26.77
C GLU A 212 28.05 10.74 -27.93
N MET A 213 27.11 10.16 -28.68
CA MET A 213 27.40 9.42 -29.91
C MET A 213 27.87 10.31 -31.07
N GLY A 214 27.79 11.64 -30.92
CA GLY A 214 28.14 12.61 -31.96
C GLY A 214 27.12 12.69 -33.10
N VAL A 215 25.88 12.22 -32.87
CA VAL A 215 24.78 12.28 -33.83
C VAL A 215 24.13 13.67 -33.83
N LEU A 216 24.04 14.29 -32.65
CA LEU A 216 23.52 15.65 -32.45
C LEU A 216 24.64 16.59 -31.97
N GLU A 217 24.49 17.88 -32.26
CA GLU A 217 25.35 18.95 -31.75
C GLU A 217 24.81 19.48 -30.40
N PHE A 218 25.73 20.02 -29.56
CA PHE A 218 25.42 20.63 -28.25
C PHE A 218 24.64 21.94 -28.34
#